data_AF-A0A6G0WPD6-F1
#
_entry.id   AF-A0A6G0WPD6-F1
#
_cell.length_a   1.000
_cell.length_b   1.000
_cell.length_c   1.000
_cell.angle_alpha   90.00
_cell.angle_beta   90.00
_cell.angle_gamma   90.00
#
_symmetry.space_group_name_H-M   'P 1'
#
loop_
_entity.id
_entity.type
_entity.pdbx_description
1 polymer ?
#
loop_
_entity_poly.entity_id
_entity_poly.type
_entity_poly.pdbx_seq_one_letter_code
_entity_poly.pdbx_strand_id
1 'polypeptide(L)'
;MLAAAVNMLGTYLIKRYGLHWNWRTVIILAQILVVVIDSIPTMLTIWNVVRNQWFWLGVPLLDEIPTAALDFVGALFLFEVDATGFEATLFGLSTSSQRVAVPFATVLTKSVNGFFDVERSFIEKDDFHVRSQVTIVYVIAYAVNIFAIAFVVLLPRQKDHLHEIQRQGETSKMRGTLLLIVLLFALWWTFMTNILSLFTSTKCLRIAGGTGCK
;
A
#
# COMPACT_ATOMS: atom_id res chain seq x y z
N MET A 1 -2.08 17.96 -11.84
CA MET A 1 -0.89 18.82 -12.08
C MET A 1 -0.13 19.11 -10.79
N LEU A 2 -0.79 19.59 -9.72
CA LEU A 2 -0.15 19.84 -8.42
C LEU A 2 0.49 18.58 -7.79
N ALA A 3 -0.25 17.47 -7.66
CA ALA A 3 0.30 16.23 -7.09
C ALA A 3 1.55 15.74 -7.85
N ALA A 4 1.51 15.75 -9.19
CA ALA A 4 2.67 15.41 -10.02
C ALA A 4 3.88 16.32 -9.77
N ALA A 5 3.66 17.63 -9.59
CA ALA A 5 4.73 18.56 -9.27
C ALA A 5 5.34 18.29 -7.88
N VAL A 6 4.50 17.97 -6.89
CA VAL A 6 4.94 17.59 -5.53
C VAL A 6 5.73 16.29 -5.57
N ASN A 7 5.27 15.29 -6.31
CA ASN A 7 5.96 14.01 -6.48
C ASN A 7 7.32 14.19 -7.17
N MET A 8 7.40 15.01 -8.23
CA MET A 8 8.66 15.37 -8.89
C MET A 8 9.63 16.09 -7.94
N LEU A 9 9.12 17.04 -7.14
CA LEU A 9 9.93 17.74 -6.12
C LEU A 9 10.42 16.77 -5.04
N GLY A 10 9.56 15.89 -4.54
CA GLY A 10 9.91 14.85 -3.57
C GLY A 10 11.01 13.95 -4.10
N THR A 11 10.85 13.43 -5.31
CA THR A 11 11.86 12.60 -5.98
C THR A 11 13.17 13.36 -6.17
N TYR A 12 13.13 14.63 -6.58
CA TYR A 12 14.32 15.46 -6.75
C TYR A 12 15.09 15.67 -5.43
N LEU A 13 14.38 15.96 -4.34
CA LEU A 13 14.99 16.11 -3.02
C LEU A 13 15.67 14.82 -2.57
N ILE A 14 15.01 13.68 -2.78
CA ILE A 14 15.53 12.37 -2.36
C ILE A 14 16.71 11.96 -3.22
N LYS A 15 16.68 12.24 -4.52
CA LYS A 15 17.85 12.06 -5.39
C LYS A 15 19.04 12.90 -4.91
N ARG A 16 18.80 14.15 -4.50
CA ARG A 16 19.85 15.09 -4.10
C ARG A 16 20.47 14.76 -2.73
N TYR A 17 19.66 14.34 -1.77
CA TYR A 17 20.08 14.16 -0.38
C TYR A 17 20.16 12.70 0.07
N GLY A 18 19.41 11.79 -0.57
CA GLY A 18 19.21 10.41 -0.14
C GLY A 18 20.14 9.37 -0.76
N LEU A 19 21.10 9.78 -1.61
CA LEU A 19 21.95 8.85 -2.36
C LEU A 19 22.79 7.92 -1.49
N HIS A 20 23.14 8.37 -0.27
CA HIS A 20 23.96 7.61 0.69
C HIS A 20 23.13 7.02 1.84
N TRP A 21 21.81 7.13 1.80
CA TRP A 21 20.96 6.66 2.88
C TRP A 21 20.73 5.15 2.80
N ASN A 22 20.61 4.52 3.96
CA ASN A 22 20.23 3.12 4.07
C ASN A 22 18.79 2.94 3.59
N TRP A 23 18.60 2.11 2.56
CA TRP A 23 17.30 1.90 1.92
C TRP A 23 16.23 1.42 2.89
N ARG A 24 16.59 0.55 3.84
CA ARG A 24 15.65 0.09 4.87
C ARG A 24 15.17 1.25 5.74
N THR A 25 16.07 2.12 6.16
CA THR A 25 15.72 3.26 7.01
C THR A 25 14.83 4.24 6.27
N VAL A 26 15.10 4.49 4.98
CA VAL A 26 14.25 5.35 4.15
C VAL A 26 12.84 4.77 4.02
N ILE A 27 12.73 3.46 3.73
CA ILE A 27 11.42 2.79 3.60
C ILE A 27 10.65 2.81 4.92
N ILE A 28 11.31 2.48 6.04
CA ILE A 28 10.69 2.49 7.38
C ILE A 28 10.18 3.88 7.72
N LEU A 29 11.02 4.92 7.55
CA LEU A 29 10.66 6.29 7.86
C LEU A 29 9.53 6.78 6.95
N ALA A 30 9.62 6.54 5.64
CA ALA A 30 8.59 6.92 4.69
C ALA A 30 7.25 6.25 5.05
N GLN A 31 7.24 4.96 5.36
CA GLN A 31 6.01 4.24 5.73
C GLN A 31 5.38 4.78 7.02
N ILE A 32 6.20 5.07 8.04
CA ILE A 32 5.71 5.70 9.28
C ILE A 32 5.12 7.09 8.97
N LEU A 33 5.78 7.85 8.10
CA LEU A 33 5.39 9.20 7.72
C LEU A 33 4.05 9.20 6.98
N VAL A 34 3.82 8.24 6.05
CA VAL A 34 2.52 7.99 5.39
C VAL A 34 1.42 7.79 6.44
N VAL A 35 1.64 6.87 7.38
CA VAL A 35 0.64 6.55 8.43
C VAL A 35 0.36 7.75 9.33
N VAL A 36 1.37 8.53 9.69
CA VAL A 36 1.21 9.72 10.54
C VAL A 36 0.49 10.86 9.80
N ILE A 37 0.84 11.12 8.54
CA ILE A 37 0.19 12.13 7.70
C ILE A 37 -1.28 11.80 7.50
N ASP A 38 -1.62 10.52 7.33
CA ASP A 38 -3.01 10.12 7.09
C ASP A 38 -3.82 10.03 8.40
N SER A 39 -3.24 9.48 9.47
CA SER A 39 -3.97 9.22 10.72
C SER A 39 -4.39 10.48 11.47
N ILE A 40 -3.54 11.51 11.55
CA ILE A 40 -3.84 12.72 12.32
C ILE A 40 -5.05 13.46 11.71
N PRO A 41 -5.06 13.83 10.42
CA PRO A 41 -6.20 14.49 9.78
C PRO A 41 -7.44 13.61 9.78
N THR A 42 -7.30 12.31 9.52
CA THR A 42 -8.43 11.37 9.48
C THR A 42 -9.13 11.32 10.83
N MET A 43 -8.40 11.18 11.94
CA MET A 43 -9.00 11.19 13.28
C MET A 43 -9.66 12.54 13.62
N LEU A 44 -9.02 13.66 13.28
CA LEU A 44 -9.62 14.99 13.48
C LEU A 44 -10.93 15.18 12.71
N THR A 45 -11.04 14.56 11.53
CA THR A 45 -12.24 14.63 10.68
C THR A 45 -13.35 13.70 11.16
N ILE A 46 -13.03 12.52 11.71
CA ILE A 46 -14.00 11.57 12.27
C ILE A 46 -14.68 12.16 13.52
N TRP A 47 -13.90 12.81 14.40
CA TRP A 47 -14.41 13.39 15.65
C TRP A 47 -14.96 14.80 15.51
N ASN A 48 -15.16 15.28 14.28
CA ASN A 48 -15.73 16.59 13.95
C ASN A 48 -14.97 17.79 14.57
N VAL A 49 -13.64 17.71 14.67
CA VAL A 49 -12.79 18.82 15.15
C VAL A 49 -12.48 19.78 13.99
N VAL A 50 -12.05 19.23 12.85
CA VAL A 50 -11.75 20.00 11.62
C VAL A 50 -12.35 19.28 10.42
N ARG A 51 -13.46 19.81 9.87
CA ARG A 51 -14.16 19.23 8.71
C ARG A 51 -14.15 20.22 7.54
N ASN A 52 -12.97 20.40 6.93
CA ASN A 52 -12.80 21.27 5.76
C ASN A 52 -12.33 20.43 4.56
N GLN A 53 -12.98 20.61 3.41
CA GLN A 53 -12.61 19.95 2.15
C GLN A 53 -11.15 20.21 1.78
N TRP A 54 -10.66 21.43 1.99
CA TRP A 54 -9.26 21.79 1.69
C TRP A 54 -8.27 21.09 2.61
N PHE A 55 -8.67 20.84 3.87
CA PHE A 55 -7.87 20.08 4.82
C PHE A 55 -7.78 18.61 4.39
N TRP A 56 -8.90 18.02 3.96
CA TRP A 56 -8.95 16.63 3.47
C TRP A 56 -8.22 16.45 2.13
N LEU A 57 -8.25 17.44 1.25
CA LEU A 57 -7.51 17.44 -0.02
C LEU A 57 -5.99 17.59 0.19
N GLY A 58 -5.56 18.22 1.28
CA GLY A 58 -4.14 18.40 1.60
C GLY A 58 -3.43 17.12 2.01
N VAL A 59 -4.15 16.17 2.61
CA VAL A 59 -3.60 14.88 3.07
C VAL A 59 -2.94 14.10 1.92
N PRO A 60 -3.64 13.76 0.82
CA PRO A 60 -3.03 13.02 -0.29
C PRO A 60 -1.90 13.80 -0.97
N LEU A 61 -1.94 15.14 -0.96
CA LEU A 61 -0.84 15.96 -1.49
C LEU A 61 0.44 15.82 -0.68
N LEU A 62 0.34 15.75 0.65
CA LEU A 62 1.51 15.56 1.52
C LEU A 62 2.03 14.13 1.45
N ASP A 63 1.14 13.16 1.24
CA ASP A 63 1.47 11.74 1.13
C ASP A 63 2.23 11.37 -0.16
N GLU A 64 2.17 12.23 -1.19
CA GLU A 64 2.99 12.08 -2.41
C GLU A 64 4.49 12.12 -2.12
N ILE A 65 4.94 12.84 -1.08
CA ILE A 65 6.38 13.00 -0.79
C ILE A 65 6.98 11.68 -0.24
N PRO A 66 6.41 11.04 0.79
CA PRO A 66 6.85 9.70 1.23
C PRO A 66 6.69 8.64 0.14
N THR A 67 5.61 8.68 -0.63
CA THR A 67 5.36 7.73 -1.71
C THR A 67 6.45 7.84 -2.79
N ALA A 68 6.82 9.06 -3.19
CA ALA A 68 7.94 9.29 -4.09
C ALA A 68 9.27 8.72 -3.54
N ALA A 69 9.47 8.72 -2.22
CA ALA A 69 10.64 8.09 -1.60
C ALA A 69 10.68 6.58 -1.79
N LEU A 70 9.54 5.93 -1.56
CA LEU A 70 9.39 4.49 -1.72
C LEU A 70 9.59 4.08 -3.18
N ASP A 71 8.96 4.80 -4.11
CA ASP A 71 9.06 4.54 -5.54
C ASP A 71 10.50 4.74 -6.04
N PHE A 72 11.19 5.79 -5.57
CA PHE A 72 12.58 6.04 -5.95
C PHE A 72 13.52 4.93 -5.45
N VAL A 73 13.39 4.50 -4.20
CA VAL A 73 14.21 3.39 -3.65
C VAL A 73 13.89 2.07 -4.37
N GLY A 74 12.62 1.81 -4.69
CA GLY A 74 12.20 0.64 -5.46
C GLY A 74 12.79 0.63 -6.88
N ALA A 75 12.80 1.78 -7.54
CA ALA A 75 13.43 1.94 -8.85
C ALA A 75 14.94 1.71 -8.80
N LEU A 76 15.64 2.31 -7.81
CA LEU A 76 17.07 2.10 -7.61
C LEU A 76 17.41 0.63 -7.40
N PHE A 77 16.64 -0.08 -6.56
CA PHE A 77 16.82 -1.51 -6.36
C PHE A 77 16.70 -2.27 -7.67
N LEU A 78 15.67 -1.98 -8.48
CA LEU A 78 15.42 -2.68 -9.74
C LEU A 78 16.52 -2.44 -10.79
N PHE A 79 17.09 -1.23 -10.85
CA PHE A 79 18.18 -0.90 -11.76
C PHE A 79 19.54 -1.46 -11.34
N GLU A 80 19.77 -1.62 -10.04
CA GLU A 80 21.04 -2.13 -9.51
C GLU A 80 21.11 -3.66 -9.54
N VAL A 81 19.98 -4.35 -9.68
CA VAL A 81 19.95 -5.81 -9.82
C VAL A 81 20.52 -6.21 -11.19
N ASP A 82 21.67 -6.89 -11.18
CA ASP A 82 22.14 -7.66 -12.34
C ASP A 82 21.12 -8.75 -12.74
N ALA A 83 20.43 -8.52 -13.86
CA ALA A 83 19.42 -9.40 -14.44
C ALA A 83 19.73 -9.75 -15.90
N THR A 84 21.02 -9.80 -16.25
CA THR A 84 21.49 -10.04 -17.62
C THR A 84 20.77 -11.24 -18.27
N GLY A 85 20.06 -10.97 -19.38
CA GLY A 85 19.30 -11.96 -20.14
C GLY A 85 17.83 -12.16 -19.75
N PHE A 86 17.35 -11.57 -18.65
CA PHE A 86 15.93 -11.64 -18.21
C PHE A 86 15.40 -10.33 -17.62
N GLU A 87 16.07 -9.20 -17.88
CA GLU A 87 15.75 -7.86 -17.36
C GLU A 87 14.27 -7.48 -17.56
N ALA A 88 13.73 -7.72 -18.77
CA ALA A 88 12.34 -7.41 -19.09
C ALA A 88 11.36 -8.24 -18.24
N THR A 89 11.68 -9.50 -17.95
CA THR A 89 10.84 -10.38 -17.13
C THR A 89 10.82 -9.92 -15.69
N LEU A 90 11.99 -9.55 -15.13
CA LEU A 90 12.09 -9.02 -13.77
C LEU A 90 11.32 -7.70 -13.62
N PHE A 91 11.50 -6.78 -14.58
CA PHE A 91 10.79 -5.51 -14.60
C PHE A 91 9.27 -5.70 -14.75
N GLY A 92 8.86 -6.59 -15.65
CA GLY A 92 7.45 -6.92 -15.89
C GLY A 92 6.79 -7.57 -14.67
N LEU A 93 7.49 -8.47 -13.98
CA LEU A 93 6.99 -9.12 -12.76
C LEU A 93 6.86 -8.10 -11.62
N SER A 94 7.87 -7.26 -11.41
CA SER A 94 7.83 -6.20 -10.40
C SER A 94 6.66 -5.26 -10.63
N THR A 95 6.53 -4.73 -11.84
CA THR A 95 5.44 -3.80 -12.19
C THR A 95 4.08 -4.45 -12.07
N SER A 96 3.91 -5.67 -12.58
CA SER A 96 2.63 -6.41 -12.49
C SER A 96 2.24 -6.67 -11.03
N SER A 97 3.19 -7.04 -10.18
CA SER A 97 2.94 -7.29 -8.76
C SER A 97 2.39 -6.05 -8.04
N GLN A 98 2.96 -4.87 -8.31
CA GLN A 98 2.49 -3.59 -7.76
C GLN A 98 1.08 -3.25 -8.23
N ARG A 99 0.77 -3.49 -9.52
CA ARG A 99 -0.55 -3.21 -10.10
C ARG A 99 -1.64 -4.13 -9.55
N VAL A 100 -1.30 -5.37 -9.19
CA VAL A 100 -2.23 -6.33 -8.57
C VAL A 100 -2.42 -6.06 -7.07
N ALA A 101 -1.40 -5.52 -6.38
CA ALA A 101 -1.47 -5.27 -4.95
C ALA A 101 -2.57 -4.25 -4.56
N VAL A 102 -2.77 -3.19 -5.36
CA VAL A 102 -3.79 -2.15 -5.08
C VAL A 102 -5.22 -2.71 -5.04
N PRO A 103 -5.72 -3.41 -6.08
CA PRO A 103 -7.06 -3.97 -6.03
C PRO A 103 -7.18 -5.12 -5.01
N PHE A 104 -6.11 -5.89 -4.78
CA PHE A 104 -6.10 -6.90 -3.71
C PHE A 104 -6.28 -6.28 -2.31
N ALA A 105 -5.54 -5.21 -2.01
CA ALA A 105 -5.68 -4.46 -0.75
C ALA A 105 -7.07 -3.84 -0.62
N THR A 106 -7.64 -3.35 -1.72
CA THR A 106 -9.01 -2.80 -1.74
C THR A 106 -10.03 -3.86 -1.36
N VAL A 107 -9.91 -5.08 -1.91
CA VAL A 107 -10.82 -6.20 -1.61
C VAL A 107 -10.69 -6.65 -0.16
N LEU A 108 -9.47 -6.73 0.38
CA LEU A 108 -9.24 -7.04 1.79
C LEU A 108 -9.88 -5.98 2.69
N THR A 109 -9.67 -4.70 2.38
CA THR A 109 -10.27 -3.58 3.13
C THR A 109 -11.79 -3.66 3.09
N LYS A 110 -12.39 -3.89 1.92
CA LYS A 110 -13.85 -4.09 1.79
C LYS A 110 -14.35 -5.28 2.59
N SER A 111 -13.61 -6.38 2.59
CA SER A 111 -13.98 -7.59 3.35
C SER A 111 -13.98 -7.33 4.85
N VAL A 112 -13.01 -6.56 5.36
CA VAL A 112 -12.98 -6.12 6.77
C VAL A 112 -14.12 -5.14 7.05
N ASN A 113 -14.35 -4.16 6.17
CA ASN A 113 -15.41 -3.17 6.31
C ASN A 113 -16.80 -3.83 6.33
N GLY A 114 -17.01 -4.94 5.64
CA GLY A 114 -18.28 -5.67 5.65
C GLY A 114 -18.69 -6.27 7.00
N PHE A 115 -17.78 -6.27 8.00
CA PHE A 115 -18.10 -6.65 9.39
C PHE A 115 -18.54 -5.46 10.26
N PHE A 116 -18.44 -4.24 9.75
CA PHE A 116 -18.67 -3.00 10.50
C PHE A 116 -19.69 -2.12 9.77
N ASP A 117 -20.43 -1.29 10.50
CA ASP A 117 -21.42 -0.36 9.93
C ASP A 117 -20.77 0.92 9.40
N VAL A 118 -19.90 0.75 8.39
CA VAL A 118 -19.08 1.83 7.78
C VAL A 118 -19.59 2.28 6.41
N GLU A 119 -20.76 1.80 5.99
CA GLU A 119 -21.34 2.17 4.70
C GLU A 119 -21.79 3.63 4.71
N ARG A 120 -21.83 4.27 3.53
CA ARG A 120 -22.19 5.70 3.40
C ARG A 120 -23.51 6.06 4.09
N SER A 121 -24.49 5.16 4.02
CA SER A 121 -25.81 5.30 4.66
C SER A 121 -25.76 5.37 6.18
N PHE A 122 -24.75 4.78 6.82
CA PHE A 122 -24.50 4.89 8.26
C PHE A 122 -23.63 6.09 8.59
N ILE A 123 -22.64 6.41 7.75
CA ILE A 123 -21.77 7.59 7.92
C ILE A 123 -22.59 8.90 7.90
N GLU A 124 -23.63 8.98 7.05
CA GLU A 124 -24.51 10.16 6.99
C GLU A 124 -25.32 10.40 8.26
N LYS A 125 -25.56 9.36 9.07
CA LYS A 125 -26.27 9.51 10.36
C LYS A 125 -25.41 10.18 11.43
N ASP A 126 -24.08 10.16 11.26
CA ASP A 126 -23.08 10.82 12.11
C ASP A 126 -23.22 10.51 13.62
N ASP A 127 -23.72 9.31 13.96
CA ASP A 127 -23.88 8.84 15.33
C ASP A 127 -22.54 8.50 16.00
N PHE A 128 -22.50 8.59 17.33
CA PHE A 128 -21.33 8.21 18.12
C PHE A 128 -20.90 6.75 17.87
N HIS A 129 -21.87 5.84 17.69
CA HIS A 129 -21.60 4.45 17.36
C HIS A 129 -20.84 4.32 16.04
N VAL A 130 -21.30 4.98 14.99
CA VAL A 130 -20.69 4.93 13.65
C VAL A 130 -19.28 5.52 13.68
N ARG A 131 -19.06 6.65 14.38
CA ARG A 131 -17.72 7.24 14.54
C ARG A 131 -16.74 6.28 15.23
N SER A 132 -17.20 5.53 16.24
CA SER A 132 -16.40 4.49 16.89
C SER A 132 -16.05 3.35 15.94
N GLN A 133 -17.03 2.84 15.19
CA GLN A 133 -16.80 1.76 14.21
C GLN A 133 -15.81 2.18 13.11
N VAL A 134 -15.98 3.39 12.57
CA VAL A 134 -15.05 3.98 11.59
C VAL A 134 -13.63 4.06 12.16
N THR A 135 -13.50 4.52 13.40
CA THR A 135 -12.20 4.61 14.09
C THR A 135 -11.53 3.24 14.21
N ILE A 136 -12.27 2.20 14.62
CA ILE A 136 -11.75 0.84 14.76
C ILE A 136 -11.21 0.31 13.42
N VAL A 137 -11.95 0.53 12.34
CA VAL A 137 -11.55 0.10 10.99
C VAL A 137 -10.28 0.79 10.54
N TYR A 138 -10.15 2.10 10.74
CA TYR A 138 -8.92 2.83 10.43
C TYR A 138 -7.74 2.36 11.28
N VAL A 139 -7.94 2.09 12.57
CA VAL A 139 -6.89 1.54 13.46
C VAL A 139 -6.41 0.18 12.96
N ILE A 140 -7.31 -0.71 12.53
CA ILE A 140 -6.95 -2.00 11.94
C ILE A 140 -6.12 -1.78 10.65
N ALA A 141 -6.55 -0.87 9.78
CA ALA A 141 -5.82 -0.55 8.55
C ALA A 141 -4.40 -0.03 8.84
N TYR A 142 -4.24 0.86 9.81
CA TYR A 142 -2.92 1.37 10.21
C TYR A 142 -2.05 0.29 10.87
N ALA A 143 -2.63 -0.60 11.68
CA ALA A 143 -1.91 -1.71 12.27
C ALA A 143 -1.34 -2.67 11.20
N VAL A 144 -2.12 -2.97 10.16
CA VAL A 144 -1.67 -3.76 9.01
C VAL A 144 -0.55 -3.06 8.24
N ASN A 145 -0.66 -1.74 8.02
CA ASN A 145 0.40 -0.96 7.37
C ASN A 145 1.70 -0.93 8.19
N ILE A 146 1.63 -0.81 9.51
CA ILE A 146 2.82 -0.88 10.38
C ILE A 146 3.39 -2.30 10.38
N PHE A 147 2.55 -3.34 10.38
CA PHE A 147 3.01 -4.71 10.27
C PHE A 147 3.77 -4.97 8.95
N ALA A 148 3.42 -4.28 7.86
CA ALA A 148 4.15 -4.37 6.60
C ALA A 148 5.63 -3.96 6.73
N ILE A 149 5.97 -3.11 7.71
CA ILE A 149 7.36 -2.72 8.01
C ILE A 149 8.22 -3.93 8.38
N ALA A 150 7.65 -4.98 8.98
CA ALA A 150 8.39 -6.21 9.30
C ALA A 150 9.00 -6.87 8.05
N PHE A 151 8.35 -6.75 6.89
CA PHE A 151 8.85 -7.29 5.63
C PHE A 151 10.03 -6.50 5.05
N VAL A 152 10.32 -5.29 5.54
CA VAL A 152 11.50 -4.50 5.12
C VAL A 152 12.81 -5.20 5.48
N VAL A 153 12.80 -6.09 6.48
CA VAL A 153 13.98 -6.89 6.84
C VAL A 153 14.43 -7.80 5.69
N LEU A 154 13.50 -8.19 4.80
CA LEU A 154 13.80 -8.99 3.62
C LEU A 154 14.55 -8.19 2.53
N LEU A 155 14.40 -6.86 2.50
CA LEU A 155 15.05 -6.02 1.50
C LEU A 155 16.54 -5.81 1.83
N PRO A 156 17.44 -5.63 0.85
CA PRO A 156 18.85 -5.30 1.12
C PRO A 156 18.98 -3.93 1.79
N ARG A 157 20.05 -3.73 2.56
CA ARG A 157 20.30 -2.47 3.29
C ARG A 157 20.80 -1.35 2.38
N GLN A 158 21.56 -1.70 1.36
CA GLN A 158 22.24 -0.73 0.49
C GLN A 158 22.70 -1.43 -0.79
N LYS A 159 23.04 -0.65 -1.82
CA LYS A 159 23.57 -1.13 -3.10
C LYS A 159 24.73 -2.13 -2.94
N ASP A 160 25.65 -1.89 -2.00
CA ASP A 160 26.83 -2.73 -1.83
C ASP A 160 26.47 -4.11 -1.28
N HIS A 161 25.50 -4.16 -0.36
CA HIS A 161 24.96 -5.41 0.18
C HIS A 161 24.15 -6.17 -0.88
N LEU A 162 23.43 -5.47 -1.75
CA LEU A 162 22.75 -6.11 -2.89
C LEU A 162 23.76 -6.83 -3.79
N HIS A 163 24.86 -6.17 -4.17
CA HIS A 163 25.92 -6.78 -4.96
C HIS A 163 26.60 -7.95 -4.25
N GLU A 164 26.75 -7.90 -2.93
CA GLU A 164 27.28 -9.02 -2.15
C GLU A 164 26.35 -10.25 -2.23
N ILE A 165 25.05 -10.07 -2.03
CA ILE A 165 24.04 -11.13 -2.16
C ILE A 165 24.05 -11.72 -3.57
N GLN A 166 24.19 -10.88 -4.60
CA GLN A 166 24.26 -11.34 -5.99
C GLN A 166 25.53 -12.15 -6.28
N ARG A 167 26.68 -11.74 -5.72
CA ARG A 167 27.94 -12.49 -5.85
C ARG A 167 27.89 -13.84 -5.15
N GLN A 168 27.15 -13.95 -4.05
CA GLN A 168 26.92 -15.22 -3.36
C GLN A 168 26.04 -16.17 -4.19
N GLY A 169 25.19 -15.63 -5.07
CA GLY A 169 24.45 -16.42 -6.07
C GLY A 169 23.46 -17.44 -5.49
N GLU A 170 23.06 -17.29 -4.23
CA GLU A 170 22.15 -18.22 -3.57
C GLU A 170 20.76 -18.15 -4.21
N THR A 171 20.44 -19.11 -5.08
CA THR A 171 19.12 -19.21 -5.71
C THR A 171 18.24 -20.20 -4.94
N SER A 172 17.19 -19.67 -4.29
CA SER A 172 16.20 -20.51 -3.61
C SER A 172 14.96 -20.72 -4.48
N LYS A 173 14.89 -21.90 -5.14
CA LYS A 173 13.71 -22.30 -5.93
C LYS A 173 12.42 -22.27 -5.08
N MET A 174 12.51 -22.65 -3.81
CA MET A 174 11.36 -22.65 -2.89
C MET A 174 10.78 -21.25 -2.67
N ARG A 175 11.63 -20.25 -2.41
CA ARG A 175 11.19 -18.86 -2.18
C ARG A 175 10.58 -18.24 -3.44
N GLY A 176 11.16 -18.51 -4.61
CA GLY A 176 10.62 -18.06 -5.89
C GLY A 176 9.24 -18.65 -6.19
N THR A 177 9.09 -19.98 -6.04
CA THR A 177 7.79 -20.64 -6.26
C THR A 177 6.73 -20.14 -5.28
N LEU A 178 7.08 -19.95 -4.00
CA LEU A 178 6.16 -19.40 -3.00
C LEU A 178 5.65 -18.01 -3.42
N LEU A 179 6.55 -17.13 -3.87
CA LEU A 179 6.19 -15.78 -4.33
C LEU A 179 5.24 -15.82 -5.54
N LEU A 180 5.49 -16.70 -6.51
CA LEU A 180 4.61 -16.88 -7.67
C LEU A 180 3.23 -17.38 -7.27
N ILE A 181 3.14 -18.35 -6.35
CA ILE A 181 1.85 -18.86 -5.84
C ILE A 181 1.07 -17.74 -5.16
N VAL A 182 1.71 -16.93 -4.32
CA VAL A 182 1.07 -15.80 -3.63
C VAL A 182 0.55 -14.77 -4.64
N LEU A 183 1.32 -14.45 -5.67
CA LEU A 183 0.90 -13.51 -6.71
C LEU A 183 -0.27 -14.04 -7.55
N LEU A 184 -0.23 -15.31 -7.97
CA LEU A 184 -1.33 -15.93 -8.71
C LEU A 184 -2.60 -16.01 -7.86
N PHE A 185 -2.47 -16.33 -6.57
CA PHE A 185 -3.58 -16.32 -5.65
C PHE A 185 -4.18 -14.91 -5.50
N ALA A 186 -3.34 -13.88 -5.30
CA ALA A 186 -3.79 -12.50 -5.19
C ALA A 186 -4.52 -12.03 -6.46
N LEU A 187 -4.01 -12.40 -7.64
CA LEU A 187 -4.62 -12.08 -8.92
C LEU A 187 -5.96 -12.79 -9.10
N TRP A 188 -6.01 -14.10 -8.83
CA TRP A 188 -7.24 -14.89 -8.90
C TRP A 188 -8.30 -14.37 -7.92
N TRP A 189 -7.91 -14.10 -6.68
CA TRP A 189 -8.80 -13.57 -5.65
C TRP A 189 -9.37 -12.21 -6.03
N THR A 190 -8.51 -11.31 -6.53
CA THR A 190 -8.93 -10.00 -7.02
C THR A 190 -9.89 -10.12 -8.20
N PHE A 191 -9.60 -10.99 -9.15
CA PHE A 191 -10.47 -11.21 -10.31
C PHE A 191 -11.84 -11.76 -9.89
N MET A 192 -11.85 -12.79 -9.02
CA MET A 192 -13.07 -13.38 -8.47
C MET A 192 -13.93 -12.34 -7.76
N THR A 193 -13.36 -11.54 -6.88
CA THR A 193 -14.09 -10.55 -6.08
C THR A 193 -14.57 -9.35 -6.88
N ASN A 194 -13.84 -8.92 -7.91
CA ASN A 194 -14.32 -7.92 -8.86
C ASN A 194 -15.53 -8.45 -9.67
N ILE A 195 -15.50 -9.70 -10.11
CA ILE A 195 -16.65 -10.35 -10.78
C ILE A 195 -17.84 -10.47 -9.84
N LEU A 196 -17.61 -10.90 -8.60
CA LEU A 196 -18.65 -11.05 -7.59
C LEU A 196 -19.33 -9.72 -7.26
N SER A 197 -18.56 -8.62 -7.28
CA SER A 197 -19.04 -7.25 -7.09
C SER A 197 -19.83 -6.71 -8.29
N LEU A 198 -19.81 -7.36 -9.46
CA LEU A 198 -20.58 -6.94 -10.63
C LEU A 198 -22.01 -7.51 -10.61
N PHE A 199 -22.20 -8.73 -10.11
CA PHE A 199 -23.51 -9.40 -10.08
C PHE A 199 -24.37 -8.97 -8.90
N THR A 200 -25.58 -8.47 -9.18
CA THR A 200 -26.53 -8.00 -8.16
C THR A 200 -26.87 -9.05 -7.09
N SER A 201 -26.92 -10.34 -7.46
CA SER A 201 -27.18 -11.45 -6.53
C SER A 201 -26.04 -11.75 -5.56
N THR A 202 -24.81 -11.33 -5.87
CA THR A 202 -23.59 -11.69 -5.13
C THR A 202 -22.89 -10.49 -4.52
N LYS A 203 -23.31 -9.27 -4.86
CA LYS A 203 -22.88 -8.01 -4.21
C LYS A 203 -23.11 -7.97 -2.71
N CYS A 204 -24.10 -8.71 -2.21
CA CYS A 204 -24.40 -8.75 -0.78
C CYS A 204 -23.45 -9.66 0.03
N LEU A 205 -22.59 -10.47 -0.62
CA LEU A 205 -21.61 -11.28 0.10
C LEU A 205 -20.56 -10.39 0.78
N ARG A 206 -20.20 -10.73 2.03
CA ARG A 206 -19.13 -10.05 2.78
C ARG A 206 -17.76 -10.13 2.09
N ILE A 207 -17.50 -11.21 1.35
CA ILE A 207 -16.31 -11.39 0.52
C ILE A 207 -16.27 -10.40 -0.67
N ALA A 208 -17.43 -9.91 -1.11
CA ALA A 208 -17.54 -8.84 -2.12
C ALA A 208 -17.62 -7.44 -1.49
N GLY A 209 -17.55 -7.33 -0.15
CA GLY A 209 -17.71 -6.07 0.58
C GLY A 209 -19.14 -5.68 0.91
N GLY A 210 -20.12 -6.58 0.76
CA GLY A 210 -21.50 -6.37 1.19
C GLY A 210 -21.72 -6.65 2.68
N THR A 211 -22.81 -6.17 3.25
CA THR A 211 -23.16 -6.35 4.68
C THR A 211 -23.66 -7.76 5.04
N GLY A 212 -23.78 -8.66 4.05
CA GLY A 212 -24.42 -9.97 4.15
C GLY A 212 -25.73 -10.01 3.36
N CYS A 213 -25.95 -11.08 2.59
CA CYS A 213 -27.24 -11.34 1.96
C CYS A 213 -28.24 -11.75 3.04
N LYS A 214 -29.41 -11.10 3.07
CA LYS A 214 -30.57 -11.56 3.84
C LYS A 214 -31.41 -12.49 2.97
#